data_AF-A0AAW1VLS7-F1
#
_entry.id   AF-A0AAW1VLS7-F1
#
_cell.length_a   1.000
_cell.length_b   1.000
_cell.length_c   1.000
_cell.angle_alpha   90.00
_cell.angle_beta   90.00
_cell.angle_gamma   90.00
#
_symmetry.space_group_name_H-M   'P 1'
#
loop_
_entity.id
_entity.type
_entity.pdbx_description
1 polymer ?
#
loop_
_entity_poly.entity_id
_entity_poly.type
_entity_poly.pdbx_seq_one_letter_code
_entity_poly.pdbx_strand_id
1 'polypeptide(L)'
;MPPKALDYESLNENVKKVQYAVRGELYLRASELQKEGKKIIFTNVGNPHALGQKPLTFPRQDCSSLADAISRAKHYLSVTSGGLGAYSDSRGIPAIRKEVAEFIENVMVIQVTKNSYFSLMGPAKV
;
A
#
# COMPACT_ATOMS: atom_id res chain seq x y z
N MET A 1 -32.32 -14.39 23.30
CA MET A 1 -32.35 -15.00 21.94
C MET A 1 -30.96 -14.88 21.36
N PRO A 2 -30.40 -15.92 20.71
CA PRO A 2 -29.13 -15.78 20.02
C PRO A 2 -29.28 -14.73 18.90
N PRO A 3 -28.24 -13.94 18.61
CA PRO A 3 -28.29 -12.99 17.50
C PRO A 3 -28.61 -13.76 16.21
N LYS A 4 -29.49 -13.18 15.39
CA LYS A 4 -29.86 -13.75 14.08
C LYS A 4 -28.58 -13.96 13.28
N ALA A 5 -28.42 -15.15 12.70
CA ALA A 5 -27.26 -15.45 11.86
C ALA A 5 -27.19 -14.46 10.69
N LEU A 6 -25.97 -14.09 10.29
CA LEU A 6 -25.74 -13.20 9.16
C LEU A 6 -26.30 -13.85 7.88
N ASP A 7 -27.33 -13.25 7.32
CA ASP A 7 -27.95 -13.66 6.05
C ASP A 7 -27.78 -12.55 4.99
N TYR A 8 -27.92 -12.90 3.71
CA TYR A 8 -27.75 -11.92 2.62
C TYR A 8 -28.72 -10.75 2.76
N GLU A 9 -29.95 -11.00 3.19
CA GLU A 9 -30.98 -9.97 3.37
C GLU A 9 -30.59 -8.93 4.44
N SER A 10 -29.91 -9.36 5.51
CA SER A 10 -29.43 -8.52 6.61
C SER A 10 -28.17 -7.70 6.28
N LEU A 11 -27.54 -7.91 5.12
CA LEU A 11 -26.38 -7.14 4.70
C LEU A 11 -26.75 -5.71 4.32
N ASN A 12 -25.82 -4.79 4.53
CA ASN A 12 -25.98 -3.40 4.14
C ASN A 12 -26.13 -3.27 2.61
N GLU A 13 -27.13 -2.50 2.16
CA GLU A 13 -27.42 -2.29 0.74
C GLU A 13 -26.23 -1.74 -0.08
N ASN A 14 -25.35 -0.93 0.53
CA ASN A 14 -24.15 -0.44 -0.14
C ASN A 14 -23.15 -1.56 -0.44
N VAL A 15 -23.08 -2.59 0.41
CA VAL A 15 -22.25 -3.79 0.19
C VAL A 15 -22.84 -4.68 -0.90
N LYS A 16 -24.17 -4.74 -0.99
CA LYS A 16 -24.85 -5.47 -2.08
C LYS A 16 -24.63 -4.80 -3.43
N LYS A 17 -24.60 -3.47 -3.47
CA LYS A 17 -24.47 -2.67 -4.71
C LYS A 17 -23.03 -2.47 -5.18
N VAL A 18 -22.04 -2.50 -4.28
CA VAL A 18 -20.64 -2.25 -4.65
C VAL A 18 -20.09 -3.40 -5.49
N GLN A 19 -19.39 -3.06 -6.57
CA GLN A 19 -18.74 -4.03 -7.45
C GLN A 19 -17.26 -3.72 -7.58
N TYR A 20 -16.41 -4.75 -7.45
CA TYR A 20 -14.97 -4.64 -7.63
C TYR A 20 -14.51 -5.48 -8.83
N ALA A 21 -14.58 -4.87 -10.03
CA ALA A 21 -14.38 -5.56 -11.29
C ALA A 21 -12.94 -6.09 -11.48
N VAL A 22 -11.94 -5.42 -10.90
CA VAL A 22 -10.52 -5.79 -11.02
C VAL A 22 -10.24 -7.21 -10.50
N ARG A 23 -11.00 -7.69 -9.52
CA ARG A 23 -10.97 -9.09 -9.04
C ARG A 23 -12.35 -9.75 -9.11
N GLY A 24 -13.15 -9.40 -10.12
CA GLY A 24 -14.48 -9.94 -10.34
C GLY A 24 -14.48 -11.30 -11.05
N GLU A 25 -15.59 -11.61 -11.72
CA GLU A 25 -15.87 -12.92 -12.35
C GLU A 25 -14.79 -13.38 -13.33
N LEU A 26 -14.27 -12.48 -14.16
CA LEU A 26 -13.22 -12.81 -15.12
C LEU A 26 -11.93 -13.27 -14.43
N TYR A 27 -11.58 -12.63 -13.31
CA TYR A 27 -10.43 -13.04 -12.51
C TYR A 27 -10.65 -14.40 -11.86
N LEU A 28 -11.86 -14.65 -11.32
CA LEU A 28 -12.22 -15.95 -10.73
C LEU A 28 -12.14 -17.06 -11.78
N ARG A 29 -12.71 -16.85 -12.96
CA ARG A 29 -12.66 -17.84 -14.04
C ARG A 29 -11.24 -18.06 -14.53
N ALA A 30 -10.45 -17.00 -14.68
CA ALA A 30 -9.04 -17.11 -15.03
C ALA A 30 -8.24 -17.89 -13.97
N SER A 31 -8.56 -17.74 -12.69
CA SER A 31 -7.94 -18.51 -11.59
C SER A 31 -8.31 -19.99 -11.63
N GLU A 32 -9.56 -20.34 -11.96
CA GLU A 32 -9.98 -21.72 -12.17
C GLU A 32 -9.23 -22.36 -13.35
N LEU A 33 -9.18 -21.67 -14.49
CA LEU A 33 -8.45 -22.13 -15.67
C LEU A 33 -6.95 -22.31 -15.39
N GLN A 34 -6.37 -21.47 -14.53
CA GLN A 34 -4.99 -21.65 -14.08
C GLN A 34 -4.81 -22.93 -13.24
N LYS A 35 -5.77 -23.26 -12.37
CA LYS A 35 -5.77 -24.52 -11.60
C LYS A 35 -5.95 -25.75 -12.51
N GLU A 36 -6.71 -25.61 -13.60
CA GLU A 36 -6.82 -26.61 -14.67
C GLU A 36 -5.52 -26.75 -15.49
N GLY A 37 -4.47 -25.99 -15.18
CA GLY A 37 -3.16 -26.06 -15.83
C GLY A 37 -3.00 -25.19 -17.06
N LYS A 38 -3.99 -24.33 -17.38
CA LYS A 38 -3.86 -23.39 -18.50
C LYS A 38 -2.90 -22.26 -18.15
N LYS A 39 -2.06 -21.89 -19.12
CA LYS A 39 -1.18 -20.72 -18.99
C LYS A 39 -2.01 -19.44 -19.11
N ILE A 40 -2.13 -18.73 -17.99
CA ILE A 40 -2.84 -17.45 -17.89
C ILE A 40 -1.84 -16.35 -17.54
N ILE A 41 -1.94 -15.20 -18.22
CA ILE A 41 -1.18 -13.99 -17.90
C ILE A 41 -2.15 -12.97 -17.34
N PHE A 42 -2.00 -12.62 -16.06
CA PHE A 42 -2.85 -11.63 -15.40
C PHE A 42 -2.38 -10.21 -15.74
N THR A 43 -3.19 -9.51 -16.53
CA THR A 43 -2.98 -8.09 -16.88
C THR A 43 -4.02 -7.17 -16.23
N ASN A 44 -4.90 -7.72 -15.38
CA ASN A 44 -5.99 -7.01 -14.72
C ASN A 44 -5.55 -6.16 -13.53
N VAL A 45 -4.38 -6.43 -12.92
CA VAL A 45 -3.86 -5.66 -11.79
C VAL A 45 -2.50 -5.08 -12.16
N GLY A 46 -2.31 -3.78 -11.89
CA GLY A 46 -1.01 -3.12 -11.89
C GLY A 46 -0.10 -3.65 -10.78
N ASN A 47 0.41 -4.88 -10.95
CA ASN A 47 1.41 -5.53 -10.09
C ASN A 47 2.67 -5.83 -10.91
N PRO A 48 3.56 -4.84 -11.09
CA PRO A 48 4.78 -4.99 -11.88
C PRO A 48 5.69 -6.15 -11.43
N HIS A 49 5.76 -6.45 -10.12
CA HIS A 49 6.56 -7.56 -9.61
C HIS A 49 6.02 -8.93 -10.08
N ALA A 50 4.71 -9.09 -10.25
CA ALA A 50 4.12 -10.33 -10.79
C ALA A 50 4.48 -10.56 -12.27
N LEU A 51 4.87 -9.50 -12.98
CA LEU A 51 5.31 -9.54 -14.38
C LEU A 51 6.84 -9.56 -14.52
N GLY A 52 7.57 -9.77 -13.42
CA GLY A 52 9.02 -9.92 -13.44
C GLY A 52 9.81 -8.62 -13.28
N GLN A 53 9.20 -7.52 -12.85
CA GLN A 53 9.96 -6.32 -12.48
C GLN A 53 10.96 -6.67 -11.36
N LYS A 54 12.25 -6.43 -11.63
CA LYS A 54 13.29 -6.57 -10.62
C LYS A 54 13.08 -5.53 -9.52
N PRO A 55 13.15 -5.93 -8.24
CA PRO A 55 13.06 -5.00 -7.14
C PRO A 55 14.11 -3.90 -7.19
N LEU A 56 13.74 -2.72 -6.72
CA LEU A 56 14.73 -1.66 -6.45
C LEU A 56 15.67 -2.12 -5.34
N THR A 57 16.98 -1.97 -5.57
CA THR A 57 18.02 -2.40 -4.64
C THR A 57 18.01 -1.57 -3.37
N PHE A 58 18.00 -0.23 -3.50
CA PHE A 58 18.13 0.70 -2.38
C PHE A 58 17.13 0.47 -1.22
N PRO A 59 15.81 0.37 -1.42
CA PRO A 59 14.86 0.14 -0.32
C PRO A 59 14.90 -1.29 0.25
N ARG A 60 15.58 -2.23 -0.42
CA ARG A 60 15.73 -3.62 0.02
C ARG A 60 17.13 -3.96 0.52
N GLN A 61 18.04 -2.99 0.53
CA GLN A 61 19.38 -3.19 1.06
C GLN A 61 19.28 -3.48 2.56
N ASP A 62 19.98 -4.53 2.99
CA ASP A 62 20.25 -4.74 4.40
C ASP A 62 21.12 -3.58 4.91
N CYS A 63 20.86 -3.12 6.14
CA CYS A 63 21.46 -1.96 6.80
C CYS A 63 23.00 -2.09 7.03
N SER A 64 23.70 -2.91 6.24
CA SER A 64 25.08 -3.31 6.44
C SER A 64 26.01 -2.90 5.30
N SER A 65 25.51 -2.51 4.12
CA SER A 65 26.35 -2.45 2.90
C SER A 65 26.57 -1.08 2.25
N LEU A 66 25.80 -0.04 2.58
CA LEU A 66 25.92 1.31 1.98
C LEU A 66 25.78 2.41 3.05
N ALA A 67 26.76 3.32 3.13
CA ALA A 67 26.86 4.31 4.22
C ALA A 67 25.67 5.29 4.27
N ASP A 68 25.11 5.61 3.10
CA ASP A 68 23.91 6.45 2.93
C ASP A 68 22.64 5.76 3.42
N ALA A 69 22.43 4.48 3.08
CA ALA A 69 21.31 3.68 3.56
C ALA A 69 21.35 3.54 5.09
N ILE A 70 22.53 3.31 5.66
CA ILE A 70 22.75 3.24 7.12
C ILE A 70 22.43 4.57 7.79
N SER A 71 22.93 5.67 7.23
CA SER A 71 22.68 7.02 7.74
C SER A 71 21.18 7.33 7.76
N ARG A 72 20.46 7.05 6.66
CA ARG A 72 19.00 7.23 6.57
C ARG A 72 18.25 6.33 7.54
N ALA A 73 18.63 5.05 7.66
CA ALA A 73 18.00 4.14 8.61
C ALA A 73 18.15 4.63 10.06
N LYS A 74 19.35 5.08 10.45
CA LYS A 74 19.61 5.66 11.78
C LYS A 74 18.80 6.94 12.01
N HIS A 75 18.68 7.81 11.00
CA HIS A 75 17.86 9.01 11.08
C HIS A 75 16.38 8.67 11.30
N TYR A 76 15.81 7.73 10.54
CA TYR A 76 14.41 7.35 10.71
C TYR A 76 14.13 6.68 12.06
N LEU A 77 15.08 5.88 12.57
CA LEU A 77 14.97 5.31 13.92
C LEU A 77 14.95 6.39 15.00
N SER A 78 15.73 7.47 14.87
CA SER A 78 15.78 8.53 15.90
C SER A 78 14.53 9.42 15.93
N VAL A 79 13.87 9.60 14.79
CA VAL A 79 12.62 10.39 14.69
C VAL A 79 11.35 9.58 14.94
N THR A 80 11.47 8.25 15.10
CA THR A 80 10.35 7.35 15.40
C THR A 80 10.26 7.11 16.91
N SER A 81 9.35 7.81 17.57
CA SER A 81 9.10 7.63 19.00
C SER A 81 8.49 6.24 19.28
N GLY A 82 9.12 5.45 20.16
CA GLY A 82 8.64 4.11 20.52
C GLY A 82 9.06 2.96 19.59
N GLY A 83 9.91 3.24 18.59
CA GLY A 83 10.38 2.24 17.63
C GLY A 83 9.39 1.95 16.49
N LEU A 84 9.82 1.15 15.52
CA LEU A 84 9.08 0.91 14.27
C LEU A 84 7.72 0.22 14.44
N GLY A 85 7.48 -0.43 15.58
CA GLY A 85 6.23 -1.12 15.89
C GLY A 85 5.22 -0.29 16.69
N ALA A 86 5.60 0.90 17.17
CA ALA A 86 4.69 1.76 17.91
C ALA A 86 3.77 2.56 16.97
N TYR A 87 2.58 2.88 17.44
CA TYR A 87 1.68 3.77 16.71
C TYR A 87 2.29 5.16 16.58
N SER A 88 2.15 5.76 15.39
CA SER A 88 2.49 7.15 15.15
C SER A 88 1.26 8.06 15.26
N ASP A 89 1.45 9.38 15.16
CA ASP A 89 0.33 10.33 14.98
C ASP A 89 -0.62 9.84 13.87
N SER A 90 -1.91 10.12 13.98
CA SER A 90 -2.91 9.65 13.00
C SER A 90 -2.63 10.14 11.57
N ARG A 91 -1.85 11.22 11.41
CA ARG A 91 -1.39 11.72 10.11
C ARG A 91 -0.05 11.12 9.67
N GLY A 92 0.67 10.45 10.57
CA GLY A 92 2.00 9.89 10.38
C GLY A 92 3.13 10.74 10.99
N ILE A 93 4.33 10.15 11.00
CA ILE A 93 5.54 10.71 11.60
C ILE A 93 5.87 12.09 10.98
N PRO A 94 6.01 13.17 11.79
CA PRO A 94 6.21 14.53 11.28
C PRO A 94 7.45 14.71 10.39
N ALA A 95 8.56 14.04 10.72
CA ALA A 95 9.79 14.09 9.92
C ALA A 95 9.57 13.53 8.50
N ILE A 96 8.89 12.38 8.39
CA ILE A 96 8.56 11.75 7.11
C ILE A 96 7.60 12.64 6.30
N ARG A 97 6.58 13.22 6.93
CA ARG A 97 5.64 14.13 6.25
C ARG A 97 6.34 15.37 5.69
N LYS A 98 7.35 15.89 6.38
CA LYS A 98 8.16 17.02 5.91
C LYS A 98 8.98 16.64 4.66
N GLU A 99 9.66 15.49 4.69
CA GLU A 99 10.43 15.02 3.52
C GLU A 99 9.54 14.76 2.30
N VAL A 100 8.33 14.22 2.50
CA VAL A 100 7.35 14.05 1.41
C VAL A 100 6.91 15.39 0.84
N ALA A 101 6.66 16.39 1.69
CA ALA A 101 6.32 17.75 1.25
C ALA A 101 7.42 18.35 0.39
N GLU A 102 8.67 18.32 0.88
CA GLU A 102 9.84 18.86 0.18
C GLU A 102 10.09 18.11 -1.14
N PHE A 103 9.92 16.79 -1.19
CA PHE A 103 10.04 16.04 -2.44
C PHE A 103 9.01 16.48 -3.47
N ILE A 104 7.74 16.66 -3.06
CA ILE A 104 6.68 17.08 -3.97
C ILE A 104 6.90 18.52 -4.46
N GLU A 105 7.28 19.45 -3.58
CA GLU A 105 7.60 20.82 -3.98
C GLU A 105 8.77 20.89 -4.98
N ASN A 106 9.74 19.98 -4.85
CA ASN A 106 10.89 19.93 -5.75
C ASN A 106 10.54 19.32 -7.12
N VAL A 107 9.60 18.37 -7.16
CA VAL A 107 9.23 17.65 -8.40
C VAL A 107 8.04 18.30 -9.11
N MET A 108 7.15 18.92 -8.35
CA MET A 108 5.95 19.61 -8.82
C MET A 108 6.06 21.07 -8.42
N VAL A 109 5.91 22.00 -9.36
CA VAL A 109 6.00 23.46 -9.13
C VAL A 109 4.77 23.98 -8.37
N ILE A 110 4.51 23.43 -7.19
CA ILE A 110 3.40 23.73 -6.28
C ILE A 110 3.94 23.86 -4.86
N GLN A 111 3.38 24.78 -4.08
CA GLN A 111 3.72 24.96 -2.67
C GLN A 111 2.91 23.97 -1.82
N VAL A 112 3.54 23.22 -0.91
CA VAL A 112 2.84 22.25 -0.07
C VAL A 112 3.36 22.22 1.38
N THR A 113 2.44 22.33 2.34
CA THR A 113 2.80 22.34 3.76
C THR A 113 2.76 20.94 4.39
N LYS A 114 3.56 20.72 5.45
CA LYS A 114 3.59 19.47 6.24
C LYS A 114 2.23 19.05 6.86
N ASN A 115 1.29 19.99 7.01
CA ASN A 115 -0.05 19.72 7.53
C ASN A 115 -1.02 19.23 6.45
N SER A 116 -0.65 19.34 5.18
CA SER A 116 -1.46 18.93 4.03
C SER A 116 -1.38 17.42 3.75
N TYR A 117 -0.59 16.65 4.52
CA TYR A 117 -0.29 15.24 4.23
C TYR A 117 -0.75 14.28 5.33
N PHE A 118 -1.31 13.14 4.88
CA PHE A 118 -1.65 11.98 5.69
C PHE A 118 -0.90 10.76 5.15
N SER A 119 -0.15 10.08 6.00
CA SER A 119 0.46 8.79 5.69
C SER A 119 -0.58 7.68 5.92
N LEU A 120 -1.01 7.04 4.85
CA LEU A 120 -2.00 5.95 4.87
C LEU A 120 -1.35 4.62 4.49
N MET A 121 -2.05 3.50 4.71
CA MET A 121 -1.63 2.16 4.27
C MET A 121 -1.77 2.00 2.74
N GLY A 122 -1.02 2.81 1.99
CA GLY A 122 -1.10 2.91 0.54
C GLY A 122 -2.43 3.46 0.03
N PRO A 123 -2.46 4.03 -1.18
CA PRO A 123 -3.72 4.29 -1.86
C PRO A 123 -4.38 2.97 -2.24
N ALA A 124 -5.70 2.85 -2.03
CA ALA A 124 -6.46 1.72 -2.51
C ALA A 124 -6.35 1.64 -4.05
N LYS A 125 -5.97 0.48 -4.57
CA LYS A 125 -5.97 0.21 -6.01
C LYS A 125 -7.40 -0.09 -6.45
N VAL A 126 -8.01 0.87 -7.14
CA VAL A 126 -9.35 0.72 -7.75
C VAL A 126 -9.27 -0.21 -8.95
#